data_AF-A0A2E8RUW0-F1
#
_entry.id   AF-A0A2E8RUW0-F1
#
_cell.length_a   1.000
_cell.length_b   1.000
_cell.length_c   1.000
_cell.angle_alpha   90.00
_cell.angle_beta   90.00
_cell.angle_gamma   90.00
#
_symmetry.space_group_name_H-M   'P 1'
#
loop_
_entity.id
_entity.type
_entity.pdbx_description
1 polymer ?
#
loop_
_entity_poly.entity_id
_entity_poly.type
_entity_poly.pdbx_seq_one_letter_code
_entity_poly.pdbx_strand_id
1 'polypeptide(L)'
;MNCPRCGFEQEASTECVSCGIVFEKWEARQQEKAESVEEERATNDDTEAPPTPEMNLAPMLPRGQRKVVYESMAKLLESGMSITNALSILGESTKGAMLASCTKMHQLSLDGQPFWELARQCPRLFHPADVYLLRASERTGDIPAALRSLSEQVEAEMEFRLSILRSAAYPVFLVVMAIVMLPIPKIIFHSMEVYLWEVGINLSWLALFLFLIFWGLPWLARRQPLKAFLQRLAWRLPWPASIYVRKARESYTRALCNNLRAGLPVYESLQSAAIVTDDPIVYARSLAVVAMIGKGNQLASALAANSLLSSSDVMLIAAGEKSGELPDALEQIATLYTAEVHRKTATLLRVGAIVFFLIAAIIVAVGIINSYRHTMGPLQKILGGSGHMEQLLPADDLDTLKKRPEIQQFNDALKEYKRQKNLHMKPIPKEEEYED
;
A
#
# COMPACT_ATOMS: atom_id res chain seq x y z
N MET A 1 6.01 4.26 31.23
CA MET A 1 6.76 3.00 31.01
C MET A 1 6.32 2.41 29.69
N ASN A 2 7.25 2.02 28.82
CA ASN A 2 6.92 1.40 27.53
C ASN A 2 6.79 -0.11 27.68
N CYS A 3 5.69 -0.67 27.19
CA CYS A 3 5.52 -2.11 27.18
C CYS A 3 6.59 -2.76 26.27
N PRO A 4 7.42 -3.69 26.77
CA PRO A 4 8.51 -4.26 25.98
C PRO A 4 8.01 -5.22 24.88
N ARG A 5 6.73 -5.63 24.93
CA ARG A 5 6.11 -6.49 23.91
C ARG A 5 5.43 -5.72 22.77
N CYS A 6 4.72 -4.62 23.07
CA CYS A 6 3.95 -3.88 22.06
C CYS A 6 4.36 -2.41 21.89
N GLY A 7 5.28 -1.90 22.71
CA GLY A 7 5.75 -0.51 22.67
C GLY A 7 4.73 0.54 23.12
N PHE A 8 3.62 0.12 23.72
CA PHE A 8 2.58 1.01 24.22
C PHE A 8 3.05 1.75 25.48
N GLU A 9 2.89 3.07 25.51
CA GLU A 9 3.30 3.94 26.59
C GLU A 9 2.16 4.05 27.62
N GLN A 10 2.41 3.61 28.85
CA GLN A 10 1.44 3.61 29.93
C GLN A 10 2.09 3.97 31.27
N GLU A 11 1.29 4.39 32.25
CA GLU A 11 1.75 4.55 33.64
C GLU A 11 2.12 3.18 34.26
N ALA A 12 3.00 3.21 35.26
CA ALA A 12 3.55 1.99 35.87
C ALA A 12 2.42 1.12 36.43
N SER A 13 2.27 -0.07 35.87
CA SER A 13 1.22 -1.04 36.18
C SER A 13 1.77 -2.44 35.99
N THR A 14 1.19 -3.43 36.68
CA THR A 14 1.63 -4.83 36.64
C THR A 14 1.25 -5.54 35.34
N GLU A 15 0.34 -4.96 34.56
CA GLU A 15 -0.14 -5.50 33.30
C GLU A 15 -0.22 -4.42 32.20
N CYS A 16 0.06 -4.79 30.95
CA CYS A 16 -0.14 -3.90 29.82
C CYS A 16 -1.59 -3.87 29.35
N VAL A 17 -2.22 -2.69 29.39
CA VAL A 17 -3.62 -2.47 28.96
C VAL A 17 -3.84 -2.81 27.48
N SER A 18 -2.80 -2.65 26.65
CA SER A 18 -2.89 -2.89 25.20
C SER A 18 -2.75 -4.36 24.81
N CYS A 19 -1.89 -5.13 25.49
CA CYS A 19 -1.55 -6.50 25.06
C CYS A 19 -1.75 -7.57 26.14
N GLY A 20 -2.26 -7.20 27.31
CA GLY A 20 -2.54 -8.08 28.45
C GLY A 20 -1.30 -8.80 29.01
N ILE A 21 -0.11 -8.20 28.84
CA ILE A 21 1.12 -8.83 29.31
C ILE A 21 1.36 -8.47 30.77
N VAL A 22 1.55 -9.48 31.62
CA VAL A 22 2.01 -9.29 32.99
C VAL A 22 3.54 -9.17 32.97
N PHE A 23 4.07 -8.02 33.41
CA PHE A 23 5.50 -7.69 33.26
C PHE A 23 6.41 -8.69 33.97
N GLU A 24 6.07 -9.07 35.20
CA GLU A 24 6.85 -10.00 36.02
C GLU A 24 6.94 -11.41 35.38
N LYS A 25 5.82 -11.89 34.80
CA LYS A 25 5.81 -13.17 34.04
C LYS A 25 6.57 -13.09 32.73
N TRP A 26 6.69 -11.90 32.15
CA TRP A 26 7.44 -11.70 30.91
C TRP A 26 8.94 -11.69 31.17
N GLU A 27 9.40 -11.00 32.22
CA GLU A 27 10.81 -10.95 32.62
C GLU A 27 11.33 -12.34 33.00
N ALA A 28 10.57 -13.10 33.79
CA ALA A 28 10.93 -14.48 34.14
C ALA A 28 11.11 -15.38 32.89
N ARG A 29 10.25 -15.23 31.87
CA ARG A 29 10.39 -15.97 30.60
C ARG A 29 11.56 -15.49 29.74
N GLN A 30 12.01 -14.25 29.88
CA GLN A 30 13.21 -13.77 29.16
C GLN A 30 14.48 -14.31 29.82
N GLN A 31 14.52 -14.41 31.15
CA GLN A 31 15.63 -15.03 31.87
C GLN A 31 15.72 -16.52 31.53
N GLU A 32 14.60 -17.25 31.59
CA GLU A 32 14.57 -18.68 31.23
C GLU A 32 14.97 -18.93 29.76
N LYS A 33 14.60 -18.02 28.85
CA LYS A 33 15.06 -18.06 27.45
C LYS A 33 16.53 -17.71 27.28
N ALA A 34 17.05 -16.76 28.06
CA ALA A 34 18.46 -16.39 28.01
C ALA A 34 19.32 -17.57 28.48
N GLU A 35 18.93 -18.19 29.59
CA GLU A 35 19.58 -19.39 30.13
C GLU A 35 19.50 -20.57 29.16
N SER A 36 18.34 -20.83 28.53
CA SER A 36 18.22 -21.91 27.55
C SER A 36 19.06 -21.69 26.29
N VAL A 37 19.24 -20.43 25.86
CA VAL A 37 20.06 -20.09 24.69
C VAL A 37 21.55 -20.20 25.01
N GLU A 38 21.95 -19.92 26.25
CA GLU A 38 23.32 -20.07 26.72
C GLU A 38 23.69 -21.55 26.91
N GLU A 39 22.75 -22.37 27.37
CA GLU A 39 22.89 -23.83 27.48
C GLU A 39 22.90 -24.52 26.10
N GLU A 40 22.03 -24.12 25.16
CA GLU A 40 22.08 -24.59 23.75
C GLU A 40 23.39 -24.20 23.05
N ARG A 41 23.94 -23.00 23.33
CA ARG A 41 25.24 -22.55 22.81
C ARG A 41 26.41 -23.36 23.35
N ALA A 42 26.34 -23.82 24.60
CA ALA A 42 27.37 -24.66 25.20
C ALA A 42 27.37 -26.09 24.64
N THR A 43 26.24 -26.56 24.10
CA THR A 43 26.11 -27.91 23.50
C THR A 43 26.29 -27.98 21.99
N ASN A 44 26.21 -26.87 21.25
CA ASN A 44 26.23 -26.82 19.78
C ASN A 44 27.54 -26.24 19.20
N ASP A 45 28.70 -26.63 19.73
CA ASP A 45 30.01 -26.22 19.18
C ASP A 45 30.29 -26.81 17.76
N ASP A 46 29.45 -27.73 17.27
CA ASP A 46 29.59 -28.38 15.96
C ASP A 46 28.46 -28.11 14.93
N THR A 47 27.50 -27.22 15.22
CA THR A 47 26.49 -26.83 14.20
C THR A 47 26.78 -25.44 13.65
N GLU A 48 27.33 -25.40 12.43
CA GLU A 48 27.46 -24.20 11.62
C GLU A 48 26.17 -23.36 11.68
N ALA A 49 26.29 -22.15 12.23
CA ALA A 49 25.26 -21.13 12.13
C ALA A 49 24.84 -20.95 10.66
N PRO A 50 23.54 -20.73 10.37
CA PRO A 50 23.10 -20.50 9.01
C PRO A 50 23.88 -19.32 8.42
N PRO A 51 24.54 -19.49 7.26
CA PRO A 51 25.41 -18.46 6.71
C PRO A 51 24.57 -17.21 6.45
N THR A 52 24.96 -16.10 7.08
CA THR A 52 24.44 -14.77 6.72
C THR A 52 24.73 -14.58 5.23
N PRO A 53 23.73 -14.28 4.38
CA PRO A 53 23.98 -14.19 2.95
C PRO A 53 24.91 -13.01 2.69
N GLU A 54 26.14 -13.29 2.26
CA GLU A 54 26.96 -12.30 1.56
C GLU A 54 26.20 -11.90 0.30
N MET A 55 25.56 -10.75 0.40
CA MET A 55 24.58 -10.25 -0.53
C MET A 55 25.29 -9.72 -1.77
N ASN A 56 25.61 -10.61 -2.70
CA ASN A 56 26.04 -10.22 -4.04
C ASN A 56 24.95 -9.34 -4.68
N LEU A 57 25.27 -8.06 -4.91
CA LEU A 57 24.40 -6.97 -5.38
C LEU A 57 23.83 -7.12 -6.81
N ALA A 58 23.83 -8.33 -7.36
CA ALA A 58 23.24 -8.57 -8.67
C ALA A 58 21.71 -8.49 -8.56
N PRO A 59 21.02 -7.59 -9.31
CA PRO A 59 19.57 -7.50 -9.26
C PRO A 59 18.97 -8.83 -9.73
N MET A 60 17.98 -9.33 -8.98
CA MET A 60 17.24 -10.53 -9.34
C MET A 60 16.55 -10.38 -10.70
N LEU A 61 16.38 -11.51 -11.39
CA LEU A 61 15.63 -11.60 -12.63
C LEU A 61 14.16 -11.18 -12.42
N PRO A 62 13.51 -10.58 -13.43
CA PRO A 62 12.08 -10.31 -13.41
C PRO A 62 11.28 -11.59 -13.11
N ARG A 63 10.18 -11.43 -12.37
CA ARG A 63 9.34 -12.55 -11.90
C ARG A 63 8.83 -13.43 -13.02
N GLY A 64 8.41 -12.84 -14.14
CA GLY A 64 7.98 -13.60 -15.31
C GLY A 64 9.08 -14.51 -15.86
N GLN A 65 10.33 -14.04 -15.89
CA GLN A 65 11.46 -14.87 -16.34
C GLN A 65 11.77 -15.99 -15.35
N ARG A 66 11.76 -15.71 -14.05
CA ARG A 66 11.93 -16.74 -13.00
C ARG A 66 10.86 -17.82 -13.08
N LYS A 67 9.59 -17.43 -13.21
CA LYS A 67 8.47 -18.37 -13.37
C LYS A 67 8.72 -19.31 -14.55
N VAL A 68 9.08 -18.76 -15.71
CA VAL A 68 9.38 -19.56 -16.91
C VAL A 68 10.52 -20.54 -16.66
N VAL A 69 11.62 -20.13 -16.01
CA VAL A 69 12.71 -21.07 -15.65
C VAL A 69 12.20 -22.20 -14.75
N TYR A 70 11.51 -21.87 -13.66
CA TYR A 70 11.04 -22.88 -12.70
C TYR A 70 10.06 -23.85 -13.33
N GLU A 71 9.07 -23.36 -14.07
CA GLU A 71 8.05 -24.18 -14.71
C GLU A 71 8.65 -25.08 -15.80
N SER A 72 9.56 -24.55 -16.60
CA SER A 72 10.18 -25.30 -17.69
C SER A 72 11.15 -26.36 -17.14
N MET A 73 11.91 -26.02 -16.09
CA MET A 73 12.80 -26.96 -15.44
C MET A 73 12.03 -28.07 -14.71
N ALA A 74 10.91 -27.75 -14.04
CA ALA A 74 10.02 -28.75 -13.46
C ALA A 74 9.54 -29.76 -14.51
N LYS A 75 9.01 -29.28 -15.65
CA LYS A 75 8.53 -30.13 -16.75
C LYS A 75 9.64 -31.01 -17.36
N LEU A 76 10.84 -30.46 -17.56
CA LEU A 76 11.97 -31.21 -18.11
C LEU A 76 12.43 -32.31 -17.14
N LEU A 77 12.52 -32.01 -15.84
CA LEU A 77 12.91 -33.01 -14.85
C LEU A 77 11.81 -34.07 -14.63
N GLU A 78 10.54 -33.70 -14.69
CA GLU A 78 9.40 -34.63 -14.69
C GLU A 78 9.47 -35.62 -15.86
N SER A 79 10.00 -35.20 -17.01
CA SER A 79 10.21 -36.08 -18.17
C SER A 79 11.39 -37.06 -18.01
N GLY A 80 12.05 -37.06 -16.85
CA GLY A 80 13.19 -37.93 -16.55
C GLY A 80 14.54 -37.40 -17.07
N MET A 81 14.59 -36.13 -17.50
CA MET A 81 15.83 -35.52 -17.94
C MET A 81 16.74 -35.19 -16.76
N SER A 82 18.07 -35.27 -16.96
CA SER A 82 19.02 -34.83 -15.95
C SER A 82 19.00 -33.30 -15.79
N ILE A 83 19.37 -32.81 -14.59
CA ILE A 83 19.47 -31.39 -14.27
C ILE A 83 20.40 -30.67 -15.25
N THR A 84 21.56 -31.27 -15.55
CA THR A 84 22.53 -30.72 -16.51
C THR A 84 21.91 -30.53 -17.89
N ASN A 85 21.21 -31.55 -18.42
CA ASN A 85 20.57 -31.45 -19.74
C ASN A 85 19.39 -30.48 -19.74
N ALA A 86 18.62 -30.41 -18.65
CA ALA A 86 17.54 -29.43 -18.52
C ALA A 86 18.10 -28.00 -18.55
N LEU A 87 19.22 -27.75 -17.86
CA LEU A 87 19.88 -26.44 -17.82
C LEU A 87 20.51 -26.06 -19.16
N SER A 88 21.03 -27.02 -19.95
CA SER A 88 21.56 -26.72 -21.29
C SER A 88 20.46 -26.30 -22.25
N ILE A 89 19.33 -27.02 -22.28
CA ILE A 89 18.15 -26.68 -23.10
C ILE A 89 17.58 -25.31 -22.69
N LEU A 90 17.52 -25.03 -21.39
CA LEU A 90 17.09 -23.71 -20.90
C LEU A 90 18.08 -22.60 -21.24
N GLY A 91 19.38 -22.90 -21.30
CA GLY A 91 20.38 -22.01 -21.84
C GLY A 91 20.06 -21.65 -23.30
N GLU A 92 19.93 -22.65 -24.16
CA GLU A 92 19.73 -22.45 -25.61
C GLU A 92 18.42 -21.74 -25.96
N SER A 93 17.37 -21.95 -25.17
CA SER A 93 16.03 -21.38 -25.42
C SER A 93 15.83 -19.96 -24.87
N THR A 94 16.78 -19.42 -24.11
CA THR A 94 16.63 -18.13 -23.42
C THR A 94 17.60 -17.06 -23.92
N LYS A 95 17.34 -15.79 -23.59
CA LYS A 95 18.15 -14.65 -24.04
C LYS A 95 18.52 -13.72 -22.89
N GLY A 96 19.59 -12.95 -23.07
CA GLY A 96 20.00 -11.88 -22.15
C GLY A 96 20.43 -12.38 -20.77
N ALA A 97 19.93 -11.73 -19.71
CA ALA A 97 20.31 -12.05 -18.33
C ALA A 97 19.87 -13.46 -17.86
N MET A 98 18.81 -14.00 -18.46
CA MET A 98 18.30 -15.35 -18.19
C MET A 98 19.27 -16.41 -18.74
N LEU A 99 19.69 -16.26 -20.00
CA LEU A 99 20.73 -17.09 -20.62
C LEU A 99 22.00 -17.13 -19.77
N ALA A 100 22.53 -15.96 -19.41
CA ALA A 100 23.76 -15.88 -18.61
C ALA A 100 23.64 -16.62 -17.26
N SER A 101 22.45 -16.62 -16.65
CA SER A 101 22.21 -17.31 -15.37
C SER A 101 22.08 -18.83 -15.57
N CYS A 102 21.35 -19.28 -16.59
CA CYS A 102 21.20 -20.69 -16.94
C CYS A 102 22.53 -21.31 -17.38
N THR A 103 23.32 -20.62 -18.22
CA THR A 103 24.63 -21.10 -18.67
C THR A 103 25.63 -21.20 -17.51
N LYS A 104 25.63 -20.21 -16.59
CA LYS A 104 26.46 -20.28 -15.38
C LYS A 104 26.07 -21.49 -14.53
N MET A 105 24.78 -21.70 -14.31
CA MET A 105 24.28 -22.82 -13.51
C MET A 105 24.58 -24.17 -14.18
N HIS A 106 24.47 -24.24 -15.51
CA HIS A 106 24.85 -25.42 -16.30
C HIS A 106 26.33 -25.76 -16.13
N GLN A 107 27.22 -24.76 -16.24
CA GLN A 107 28.67 -24.96 -16.05
C GLN A 107 28.99 -25.52 -14.66
N LEU A 108 28.40 -24.92 -13.61
CA LEU A 108 28.58 -25.39 -12.23
C LEU A 108 27.97 -26.78 -12.01
N SER A 109 26.92 -27.13 -12.74
CA SER A 109 26.30 -28.47 -12.68
C SER A 109 27.21 -29.57 -13.22
N LEU A 110 28.17 -29.26 -14.09
CA LEU A 110 29.14 -30.23 -14.59
C LEU A 110 30.13 -30.68 -13.50
N ASP A 111 30.32 -29.86 -12.47
CA ASP A 111 31.18 -30.17 -11.32
C ASP A 111 30.54 -31.16 -10.34
N GLY A 112 29.30 -31.61 -10.59
CA GLY A 112 28.60 -32.61 -9.78
C GLY A 112 28.09 -32.09 -8.43
N GLN A 113 28.01 -30.78 -8.25
CA GLN A 113 27.46 -30.17 -7.03
C GLN A 113 25.96 -30.44 -6.90
N PRO A 114 25.42 -30.56 -5.66
CA PRO A 114 23.99 -30.69 -5.45
C PRO A 114 23.25 -29.44 -5.94
N PHE A 115 22.02 -29.64 -6.40
CA PHE A 115 21.20 -28.61 -7.03
C PHE A 115 20.96 -27.40 -6.13
N TRP A 116 20.74 -27.61 -4.83
CA TRP A 116 20.56 -26.50 -3.89
C TRP A 116 21.80 -25.60 -3.78
N GLU A 117 23.01 -26.15 -3.91
CA GLU A 117 24.26 -25.38 -3.88
C GLU A 117 24.44 -24.60 -5.19
N LEU A 118 24.09 -25.20 -6.33
CA LEU A 118 24.01 -24.50 -7.62
C LEU A 118 23.06 -23.29 -7.56
N ALA A 119 21.89 -23.49 -6.93
CA ALA A 119 20.91 -22.44 -6.73
C ALA A 119 21.44 -21.31 -5.83
N ARG A 120 22.18 -21.65 -4.76
CA ARG A 120 22.82 -20.70 -3.84
C ARG A 120 23.81 -19.78 -4.55
N GLN A 121 24.60 -20.32 -5.49
CA GLN A 121 25.59 -19.57 -6.27
C GLN A 121 24.98 -18.73 -7.40
N CYS A 122 23.66 -18.84 -7.60
CA CYS A 122 22.87 -18.12 -8.60
C CYS A 122 21.76 -17.25 -7.95
N PRO A 123 22.11 -16.24 -7.13
CA PRO A 123 21.13 -15.40 -6.41
C PRO A 123 20.26 -14.52 -7.34
N ARG A 124 20.65 -14.38 -8.62
CA ARG A 124 19.82 -13.73 -9.64
C ARG A 124 18.53 -14.51 -9.92
N LEU A 125 18.60 -15.84 -9.82
CA LEU A 125 17.51 -16.74 -10.16
C LEU A 125 16.75 -17.18 -8.91
N PHE A 126 17.44 -17.50 -7.81
CA PHE A 126 16.85 -18.02 -6.58
C PHE A 126 16.99 -17.03 -5.42
N HIS A 127 15.89 -16.80 -4.70
CA HIS A 127 15.91 -16.11 -3.42
C HIS A 127 16.49 -17.04 -2.34
N PRO A 128 17.11 -16.54 -1.26
CA PRO A 128 17.62 -17.39 -0.18
C PRO A 128 16.60 -18.40 0.36
N ALA A 129 15.33 -18.01 0.43
CA ALA A 129 14.22 -18.89 0.83
C ALA A 129 14.00 -20.06 -0.14
N ASP A 130 14.16 -19.83 -1.45
CA ASP A 130 13.99 -20.86 -2.49
C ASP A 130 15.05 -21.96 -2.34
N VAL A 131 16.28 -21.58 -1.94
CA VAL A 131 17.40 -22.52 -1.72
C VAL A 131 17.10 -23.51 -0.60
N TYR A 132 16.45 -23.07 0.48
CA TYR A 132 16.06 -23.97 1.58
C TYR A 132 15.03 -25.00 1.13
N LEU A 133 14.05 -24.59 0.31
CA LEU A 133 13.08 -25.49 -0.27
C LEU A 133 13.76 -26.52 -1.17
N LEU A 134 14.65 -26.08 -2.05
CA LEU A 134 15.39 -26.97 -2.94
C LEU A 134 16.29 -27.96 -2.19
N ARG A 135 16.94 -27.52 -1.10
CA ARG A 135 17.78 -28.40 -0.25
C ARG A 135 16.96 -29.52 0.39
N ALA A 136 15.77 -29.18 0.90
CA ALA A 136 14.86 -30.14 1.49
C ALA A 136 14.34 -31.12 0.41
N SER A 137 13.93 -30.61 -0.76
CA SER A 137 13.41 -31.42 -1.85
C SER A 137 14.46 -32.30 -2.54
N GLU A 138 15.72 -31.90 -2.56
CA GLU A 138 16.81 -32.72 -3.08
C GLU A 138 17.11 -33.92 -2.16
N ARG A 139 16.91 -33.77 -0.84
CA ARG A 139 16.97 -34.89 0.11
C ARG A 139 15.81 -35.86 -0.06
N THR A 140 14.61 -35.35 -0.33
CA THR A 140 13.42 -36.19 -0.57
C THR A 140 13.37 -36.76 -1.99
N GLY A 141 14.20 -36.25 -2.90
CA GLY A 141 14.30 -36.71 -4.29
C GLY A 141 13.26 -36.10 -5.25
N ASP A 142 12.46 -35.13 -4.81
CA ASP A 142 11.41 -34.51 -5.63
C ASP A 142 11.67 -33.01 -5.88
N ILE A 143 12.78 -32.73 -6.56
CA ILE A 143 13.12 -31.39 -7.07
C ILE A 143 12.03 -30.84 -8.03
N PRO A 144 11.41 -31.63 -8.93
CA PRO A 144 10.37 -31.11 -9.80
C PRO A 144 9.18 -30.52 -9.05
N ALA A 145 8.69 -31.17 -7.99
CA ALA A 145 7.61 -30.62 -7.17
C ALA A 145 8.02 -29.31 -6.47
N ALA A 146 9.27 -29.20 -6.02
CA ALA A 146 9.82 -27.97 -5.44
C ALA A 146 9.80 -26.81 -6.45
N LEU A 147 10.24 -27.05 -7.68
CA LEU A 147 10.24 -26.05 -8.75
C LEU A 147 8.82 -25.63 -9.15
N ARG A 148 7.86 -26.57 -9.14
CA ARG A 148 6.44 -26.24 -9.35
C ARG A 148 5.91 -25.34 -8.25
N SER A 149 6.18 -25.68 -6.99
CA SER A 149 5.84 -24.84 -5.83
C SER A 149 6.44 -23.43 -5.94
N LEU A 150 7.71 -23.30 -6.36
CA LEU A 150 8.35 -22.00 -6.60
C LEU A 150 7.68 -21.22 -7.74
N SER A 151 7.29 -21.90 -8.82
CA SER A 151 6.56 -21.28 -9.94
C SER A 151 5.21 -20.71 -9.48
N GLU A 152 4.44 -21.50 -8.73
CA GLU A 152 3.15 -21.09 -8.15
C GLU A 152 3.30 -19.90 -7.18
N GLN A 153 4.36 -19.90 -6.36
CA GLN A 153 4.66 -18.78 -5.46
C GLN A 153 4.94 -17.49 -6.24
N VAL A 154 5.76 -17.57 -7.30
CA VAL A 154 6.08 -16.40 -8.15
C VAL A 154 4.85 -15.91 -8.91
N GLU A 155 4.01 -16.82 -9.39
CA GLU A 155 2.74 -16.52 -10.05
C GLU A 155 1.77 -15.78 -9.11
N ALA A 156 1.54 -16.31 -7.91
CA ALA A 156 0.69 -15.67 -6.91
C ALA A 156 1.19 -14.25 -6.57
N GLU A 157 2.50 -14.04 -6.52
CA GLU A 157 3.07 -12.72 -6.27
C GLU A 157 2.86 -11.74 -7.44
N MET A 158 2.91 -12.24 -8.69
CA MET A 158 2.61 -11.45 -9.88
C MET A 158 1.13 -11.08 -9.94
N GLU A 159 0.24 -12.04 -9.74
CA GLU A 159 -1.21 -11.82 -9.74
C GLU A 159 -1.60 -10.80 -8.67
N PHE A 160 -1.01 -10.91 -7.48
CA PHE A 160 -1.22 -9.94 -6.40
C PHE A 160 -0.87 -8.51 -6.86
N ARG A 161 0.30 -8.32 -7.48
CA ARG A 161 0.71 -7.00 -8.01
C ARG A 161 -0.22 -6.48 -9.09
N LEU A 162 -0.60 -7.33 -10.04
CA LEU A 162 -1.53 -6.97 -11.10
C LEU A 162 -2.91 -6.63 -10.54
N SER A 163 -3.33 -7.30 -9.46
CA SER A 163 -4.59 -7.02 -8.77
C SER A 163 -4.58 -5.63 -8.11
N ILE A 164 -3.44 -5.22 -7.53
CA ILE A 164 -3.25 -3.89 -6.97
C ILE A 164 -3.28 -2.84 -8.08
N LEU A 165 -2.55 -3.08 -9.17
CA LEU A 165 -2.50 -2.15 -10.30
C LEU A 165 -3.88 -1.94 -10.92
N ARG A 166 -4.64 -3.01 -11.13
CA ARG A 166 -6.02 -2.95 -11.62
C ARG A 166 -6.95 -2.21 -10.66
N SER A 167 -6.80 -2.44 -9.34
CA SER A 167 -7.62 -1.77 -8.32
C SER A 167 -7.30 -0.27 -8.18
N ALA A 168 -6.07 0.14 -8.50
CA ALA A 168 -5.63 1.53 -8.42
C ALA A 168 -6.08 2.39 -9.62
N ALA A 169 -6.48 1.78 -10.75
CA ALA A 169 -6.85 2.50 -11.96
C ALA A 169 -7.99 3.51 -11.74
N TYR A 170 -9.05 3.11 -11.02
CA TYR A 170 -10.21 3.97 -10.75
C TYR A 170 -9.88 5.17 -9.83
N PRO A 171 -9.21 4.98 -8.66
CA PRO A 171 -8.68 6.09 -7.87
C PRO A 171 -7.83 7.07 -8.68
N VAL A 172 -6.89 6.58 -9.50
CA VAL A 172 -6.02 7.43 -10.32
C VAL A 172 -6.84 8.23 -11.33
N PHE A 173 -7.83 7.60 -11.98
CA PHE A 173 -8.75 8.29 -12.88
C PHE A 173 -9.49 9.44 -12.20
N LEU A 174 -10.02 9.24 -10.98
CA LEU A 174 -10.70 10.30 -10.23
C LEU A 174 -9.75 11.45 -9.88
N VAL A 175 -8.52 11.16 -9.48
CA VAL A 175 -7.49 12.18 -9.18
C VAL A 175 -7.18 13.00 -10.42
N VAL A 176 -7.00 12.36 -11.57
CA VAL A 176 -6.74 13.04 -12.85
C VAL A 176 -7.93 13.93 -13.23
N MET A 177 -9.17 13.42 -13.11
CA MET A 177 -10.37 14.22 -13.37
C MET A 177 -10.49 15.42 -12.42
N ALA A 178 -10.16 15.25 -11.14
CA ALA A 178 -10.15 16.36 -10.19
C ALA A 178 -9.13 17.45 -10.57
N ILE A 179 -7.91 17.06 -10.98
CA ILE A 179 -6.86 17.99 -11.43
C ILE A 179 -7.30 18.79 -12.66
N VAL A 180 -8.00 18.15 -13.60
CA VAL A 180 -8.52 18.80 -14.82
C VAL A 180 -9.71 19.72 -14.50
N MET A 181 -10.62 19.30 -13.61
CA MET A 181 -11.84 20.06 -13.29
C MET A 181 -11.60 21.27 -12.38
N LEU A 182 -10.64 21.19 -11.46
CA LEU A 182 -10.38 22.18 -10.42
C LEU A 182 -10.07 23.61 -10.97
N PRO A 183 -9.25 23.79 -12.02
CA PRO A 183 -8.96 25.12 -12.57
C PRO A 183 -10.00 25.64 -13.58
N ILE A 184 -11.09 24.91 -13.88
CA ILE A 184 -12.11 25.34 -14.87
C ILE A 184 -12.62 26.77 -14.62
N PRO A 185 -12.93 27.22 -13.38
CA PRO A 185 -13.39 28.59 -13.16
C PRO A 185 -12.41 29.65 -13.69
N LYS A 186 -11.10 29.38 -13.72
CA LYS A 186 -10.08 30.32 -14.20
C LYS A 186 -10.16 30.60 -15.70
N ILE A 187 -10.78 29.71 -16.47
CA ILE A 187 -11.08 29.94 -17.88
C ILE A 187 -11.96 31.19 -18.04
N ILE A 188 -12.93 31.37 -17.13
CA ILE A 188 -13.88 32.48 -17.17
C ILE A 188 -13.21 33.78 -16.69
N PHE A 189 -12.28 33.69 -15.73
CA PHE A 189 -11.73 34.86 -15.03
C PHE A 189 -10.35 35.36 -15.52
N HIS A 190 -9.56 34.55 -16.24
CA HIS A 190 -8.23 34.95 -16.72
C HIS A 190 -8.10 34.73 -18.22
N SER A 191 -7.84 33.49 -18.64
CA SER A 191 -7.66 33.10 -20.04
C SER A 191 -7.45 31.59 -20.13
N MET A 192 -7.61 31.04 -21.34
CA MET A 192 -7.33 29.63 -21.62
C MET A 192 -5.85 29.26 -21.40
N GLU A 193 -4.93 30.19 -21.63
CA GLU A 193 -3.48 29.95 -21.49
C GLU A 193 -3.09 29.69 -20.03
N VAL A 194 -3.67 30.45 -19.09
CA VAL A 194 -3.44 30.27 -17.65
C VAL A 194 -3.97 28.92 -17.17
N TYR A 195 -5.13 28.49 -17.68
CA TYR A 195 -5.69 27.16 -17.39
C TYR A 195 -4.76 26.03 -17.86
N LEU A 196 -4.31 26.07 -19.12
CA LEU A 196 -3.45 25.04 -19.70
C LEU A 196 -2.11 24.92 -18.97
N TRP A 197 -1.51 26.05 -18.60
CA TRP A 197 -0.26 26.08 -17.84
C TRP A 197 -0.40 25.40 -16.48
N GLU A 198 -1.48 25.71 -15.75
CA GLU A 198 -1.69 25.21 -14.39
C GLU A 198 -2.07 23.73 -14.35
N VAL A 199 -2.92 23.29 -15.29
CA VAL A 199 -3.22 21.87 -15.50
C VAL A 199 -1.93 21.11 -15.84
N GLY A 200 -1.10 21.64 -16.74
CA GLY A 200 0.18 21.05 -17.14
C GLY A 200 1.15 20.86 -15.96
N ILE A 201 1.27 21.86 -15.08
CA ILE A 201 2.08 21.78 -13.86
C ILE A 201 1.53 20.70 -12.92
N ASN A 202 0.22 20.69 -12.64
CA ASN A 202 -0.38 19.71 -11.73
C ASN A 202 -0.25 18.27 -12.23
N LEU A 203 -0.44 18.05 -13.54
CA LEU A 203 -0.19 16.74 -14.17
C LEU A 203 1.27 16.32 -14.08
N SER A 204 2.20 17.27 -14.22
CA SER A 204 3.64 17.02 -14.09
C SER A 204 4.03 16.65 -12.65
N TRP A 205 3.46 17.31 -11.63
CA TRP A 205 3.63 16.92 -10.24
C TRP A 205 3.03 15.54 -9.94
N LEU A 206 1.85 15.23 -10.49
CA LEU A 206 1.26 13.89 -10.35
C LEU A 206 2.15 12.82 -11.00
N ALA A 207 2.65 13.08 -12.21
CA ALA A 207 3.55 12.17 -12.92
C ALA A 207 4.85 11.95 -12.13
N LEU A 208 5.43 13.02 -11.56
CA LEU A 208 6.61 12.94 -10.70
C LEU A 208 6.33 12.15 -9.41
N PHE A 209 5.18 12.37 -8.77
CA PHE A 209 4.77 11.65 -7.58
C PHE A 209 4.57 10.15 -7.85
N LEU A 210 3.89 9.81 -8.95
CA LEU A 210 3.75 8.42 -9.40
C LEU A 210 5.10 7.80 -9.74
N PHE A 211 5.99 8.54 -10.41
CA PHE A 211 7.34 8.09 -10.72
C PHE A 211 8.14 7.81 -9.43
N LEU A 212 8.11 8.72 -8.45
CA LEU A 212 8.74 8.52 -7.14
C LEU A 212 8.13 7.33 -6.38
N ILE A 213 6.83 7.08 -6.48
CA ILE A 213 6.21 5.91 -5.85
C ILE A 213 6.60 4.60 -6.54
N PHE A 214 6.57 4.56 -7.88
CA PHE A 214 6.82 3.32 -8.63
C PHE A 214 8.31 3.01 -8.81
N TRP A 215 9.17 4.02 -8.86
CA TRP A 215 10.61 3.87 -9.09
C TRP A 215 11.44 4.32 -7.88
N GLY A 216 11.05 5.42 -7.23
CA GLY A 216 11.76 5.97 -6.07
C GLY A 216 11.63 5.11 -4.81
N LEU A 217 10.41 4.70 -4.41
CA LEU A 217 10.20 3.87 -3.23
C LEU A 217 10.89 2.51 -3.32
N PRO A 218 10.82 1.75 -4.43
CA PRO A 218 11.54 0.49 -4.54
C PRO A 218 13.06 0.67 -4.56
N TRP A 219 13.55 1.75 -5.17
CA TRP A 219 14.98 2.08 -5.15
C TRP A 219 15.45 2.46 -3.75
N LEU A 220 14.65 3.23 -3.01
CA LEU A 220 14.96 3.68 -1.67
C LEU A 220 14.78 2.57 -0.61
N ALA A 221 13.80 1.69 -0.80
CA ALA A 221 13.56 0.50 0.02
C ALA A 221 14.65 -0.58 -0.14
N ARG A 222 15.50 -0.52 -1.18
CA ARG A 222 16.71 -1.34 -1.28
C ARG A 222 17.79 -0.91 -0.27
N ARG A 223 17.67 0.26 0.36
CA ARG A 223 18.58 0.67 1.45
C ARG A 223 18.11 0.07 2.77
N GLN A 224 18.91 -0.86 3.29
CA GLN A 224 18.72 -1.60 4.55
C GLN A 224 18.19 -0.76 5.74
N PRO A 225 18.72 0.44 6.08
CA PRO A 225 18.24 1.20 7.23
C PRO A 225 16.83 1.77 7.05
N LEU A 226 16.45 2.08 5.80
CA LEU A 226 15.13 2.65 5.53
C LEU A 226 14.05 1.58 5.48
N LYS A 227 14.34 0.35 5.03
CA LYS A 227 13.41 -0.80 5.17
C LYS A 227 12.99 -0.97 6.63
N ALA A 228 13.96 -1.00 7.54
CA ALA A 228 13.69 -1.15 8.98
C ALA A 228 12.92 0.04 9.57
N PHE A 229 13.23 1.27 9.17
CA PHE A 229 12.54 2.48 9.65
C PHE A 229 11.11 2.60 9.12
N LEU A 230 10.90 2.42 7.81
CA LEU A 230 9.58 2.40 7.19
C LEU A 230 8.72 1.27 7.75
N GLN A 231 9.32 0.11 8.03
CA GLN A 231 8.63 -1.01 8.65
C GLN A 231 8.19 -0.64 10.08
N ARG A 232 9.07 -0.07 10.92
CA ARG A 232 8.67 0.45 12.25
C ARG A 232 7.57 1.51 12.18
N LEU A 233 7.62 2.41 11.21
CA LEU A 233 6.62 3.48 11.05
C LEU A 233 5.28 2.92 10.54
N ALA A 234 5.31 2.03 9.55
CA ALA A 234 4.13 1.33 9.05
C ALA A 234 3.45 0.50 10.13
N TRP A 235 4.22 -0.02 11.09
CA TRP A 235 3.72 -0.80 12.22
C TRP A 235 3.07 0.06 13.31
N ARG A 236 3.28 1.39 13.29
CA ARG A 236 2.60 2.34 14.19
C ARG A 236 1.26 2.83 13.65
N LEU A 237 0.97 2.63 12.36
CA LEU A 237 -0.32 2.94 11.77
C LEU A 237 -1.28 1.75 11.91
N PRO A 238 -2.43 1.89 12.60
CA PRO A 238 -3.30 0.78 12.95
C PRO A 238 -3.92 0.05 11.73
N TRP A 239 -4.09 0.76 10.61
CA TRP A 239 -4.77 0.22 9.44
C TRP A 239 -3.90 -0.66 8.52
N PRO A 240 -2.70 -0.21 8.06
CA PRO A 240 -1.79 -1.05 7.26
C PRO A 240 -1.24 -2.25 8.04
N ALA A 241 -1.12 -2.15 9.38
CA ALA A 241 -0.70 -3.27 10.23
C ALA A 241 -1.62 -4.50 10.06
N SER A 242 -2.93 -4.29 9.92
CA SER A 242 -3.89 -5.39 9.76
C SER A 242 -3.78 -6.11 8.41
N ILE A 243 -3.35 -5.42 7.35
CA ILE A 243 -3.12 -6.00 6.02
C ILE A 243 -1.80 -6.75 6.01
N TYR A 244 -0.77 -6.16 6.61
CA TYR A 244 0.56 -6.76 6.71
C TYR A 244 0.53 -8.10 7.44
N VAL A 245 -0.08 -8.16 8.62
CA VAL A 245 -0.19 -9.42 9.39
C VAL A 245 -0.95 -10.49 8.61
N ARG A 246 -2.05 -10.13 7.94
CA ARG A 246 -2.83 -11.07 7.11
C ARG A 246 -2.04 -11.54 5.90
N LYS A 247 -1.26 -10.66 5.27
CA LYS A 247 -0.37 -11.03 4.17
C LYS A 247 0.74 -11.97 4.63
N ALA A 248 1.33 -11.73 5.80
CA ALA A 248 2.34 -12.62 6.37
C ALA A 248 1.75 -14.02 6.68
N ARG A 249 0.55 -14.08 7.27
CA ARG A 249 -0.17 -15.34 7.50
C ARG A 249 -0.54 -16.07 6.21
N GLU A 250 -0.99 -15.33 5.19
CA GLU A 250 -1.27 -15.88 3.86
C GLU A 250 -0.02 -16.50 3.23
N SER A 251 1.09 -15.77 3.22
CA SER A 251 2.36 -16.26 2.68
C SER A 251 2.86 -17.49 3.42
N TYR A 252 2.79 -17.48 4.76
CA TYR A 252 3.16 -18.62 5.59
C TYR A 252 2.30 -19.86 5.29
N THR A 253 0.97 -19.69 5.28
CA THR A 253 0.03 -20.81 5.09
C THR A 253 0.12 -21.37 3.68
N ARG A 254 0.28 -20.51 2.67
CA ARG A 254 0.48 -20.91 1.27
C ARG A 254 1.79 -21.65 1.06
N ALA A 255 2.89 -21.14 1.61
CA ALA A 255 4.18 -21.82 1.56
C ALA A 255 4.10 -23.20 2.24
N LEU A 256 3.47 -23.28 3.41
CA LEU A 256 3.26 -24.55 4.12
C LEU A 256 2.42 -25.54 3.30
N CYS A 257 1.32 -25.08 2.70
CA CYS A 257 0.48 -25.88 1.80
C CYS A 257 1.29 -26.43 0.63
N ASN A 258 2.00 -25.56 -0.10
CA ASN A 258 2.74 -25.95 -1.28
C ASN A 258 3.89 -26.91 -0.94
N ASN A 259 4.56 -26.71 0.19
CA ASN A 259 5.62 -27.60 0.66
C ASN A 259 5.07 -28.99 1.02
N LEU A 260 3.95 -29.06 1.74
CA LEU A 260 3.32 -30.33 2.09
C LEU A 260 2.78 -31.06 0.85
N ARG A 261 2.22 -30.34 -0.13
CA ARG A 261 1.83 -30.92 -1.43
C ARG A 261 3.02 -31.44 -2.24
N ALA A 262 4.18 -30.82 -2.09
CA ALA A 262 5.43 -31.29 -2.66
C ALA A 262 6.06 -32.47 -1.87
N GLY A 263 5.34 -33.05 -0.90
CA GLY A 263 5.76 -34.25 -0.19
C GLY A 263 6.82 -34.01 0.88
N LEU A 264 7.09 -32.75 1.24
CA LEU A 264 8.06 -32.43 2.29
C LEU A 264 7.52 -32.83 3.67
N PRO A 265 8.37 -33.35 4.58
CA PRO A 265 7.98 -33.59 5.96
C PRO A 265 7.44 -32.32 6.61
N VAL A 266 6.48 -32.46 7.55
CA VAL A 266 5.85 -31.32 8.25
C VAL A 266 6.90 -30.42 8.90
N TYR A 267 7.92 -31.02 9.52
CA TYR A 267 9.01 -30.31 10.18
C TYR A 267 9.79 -29.40 9.22
N GLU A 268 10.21 -29.92 8.05
CA GLU A 268 10.94 -29.14 7.05
C GLU A 268 10.03 -28.09 6.38
N SER A 269 8.76 -28.46 6.15
CA SER A 269 7.76 -27.56 5.55
C SER A 269 7.53 -26.31 6.39
N LEU A 270 7.49 -26.45 7.72
CA LEU A 270 7.33 -25.33 8.66
C LEU A 270 8.54 -24.41 8.69
N GLN A 271 9.75 -24.96 8.69
CA GLN A 271 10.99 -24.18 8.65
C GLN A 271 11.10 -23.41 7.32
N SER A 272 10.82 -24.07 6.20
CA SER A 272 10.83 -23.44 4.88
C SER A 272 9.77 -22.33 4.79
N ALA A 273 8.54 -22.58 5.24
CA ALA A 273 7.47 -21.57 5.26
C ALA A 273 7.82 -20.34 6.12
N ALA A 274 8.54 -20.53 7.22
CA ALA A 274 9.05 -19.45 8.07
C ALA A 274 10.00 -18.52 7.32
N ILE A 275 10.93 -19.09 6.55
CA ILE A 275 11.97 -18.35 5.82
C ILE A 275 11.36 -17.61 4.62
N VAL A 276 10.43 -18.24 3.89
CA VAL A 276 9.75 -17.65 2.72
C VAL A 276 8.94 -16.41 3.10
N THR A 277 8.38 -16.36 4.31
CA THR A 277 7.51 -15.26 4.74
C THR A 277 8.26 -13.93 4.94
N ASP A 278 9.57 -13.94 5.18
CA ASP A 278 10.42 -12.75 5.43
C ASP A 278 9.85 -11.78 6.50
N ASP A 279 9.16 -12.32 7.51
CA ASP A 279 8.65 -11.55 8.66
C ASP A 279 9.28 -12.05 9.98
N PRO A 280 9.97 -11.18 10.74
CA PRO A 280 10.64 -11.56 11.98
C PRO A 280 9.70 -12.16 13.05
N ILE A 281 8.44 -11.70 13.12
CA ILE A 281 7.47 -12.20 14.12
C ILE A 281 6.99 -13.60 13.73
N VAL A 282 6.62 -13.81 12.46
CA VAL A 282 6.23 -15.12 11.93
C VAL A 282 7.40 -16.09 12.05
N TYR A 283 8.62 -15.66 11.73
CA TYR A 283 9.82 -16.47 11.87
C TYR A 283 10.04 -16.93 13.33
N ALA A 284 10.03 -16.02 14.30
CA ALA A 284 10.22 -16.38 15.70
C ALA A 284 9.11 -17.31 16.23
N ARG A 285 7.84 -17.07 15.85
CA ARG A 285 6.70 -17.89 16.27
C ARG A 285 6.68 -19.26 15.60
N SER A 286 7.05 -19.35 14.33
CA SER A 286 7.11 -20.61 13.61
C SER A 286 8.24 -21.51 14.12
N LEU A 287 9.40 -20.95 14.50
CA LEU A 287 10.44 -21.74 15.19
C LEU A 287 9.95 -22.34 16.51
N ALA A 288 9.16 -21.59 17.29
CA ALA A 288 8.54 -22.14 18.49
C ALA A 288 7.51 -23.25 18.19
N VAL A 289 6.78 -23.16 17.07
CA VAL A 289 5.89 -24.24 16.60
C VAL A 289 6.70 -25.48 16.20
N VAL A 290 7.81 -25.30 15.48
CA VAL A 290 8.74 -26.37 15.08
C VAL A 290 9.28 -27.11 16.31
N ALA A 291 9.71 -26.37 17.34
CA ALA A 291 10.19 -26.96 18.59
C ALA A 291 9.10 -27.78 19.32
N MET A 292 7.85 -27.31 19.31
CA MET A 292 6.72 -28.04 19.91
C MET A 292 6.40 -29.33 19.16
N ILE A 293 6.49 -29.33 17.83
CA ILE A 293 6.25 -30.51 17.00
C ILE A 293 7.39 -31.51 17.13
N GLY A 294 8.63 -31.05 17.27
CA GLY A 294 9.78 -31.91 17.60
C GLY A 294 9.60 -32.66 18.93
N LYS A 295 8.83 -32.09 19.86
CA LYS A 295 8.42 -32.73 21.13
C LYS A 295 7.20 -33.66 21.01
N GLY A 296 6.67 -33.87 19.81
CA GLY A 296 5.53 -34.76 19.54
C GLY A 296 4.14 -34.12 19.72
N ASN A 297 4.04 -32.79 19.88
CA ASN A 297 2.73 -32.12 19.94
C ASN A 297 2.07 -32.09 18.56
N GLN A 298 0.72 -32.11 18.55
CA GLN A 298 -0.08 -31.91 17.34
C GLN A 298 0.14 -30.52 16.74
N LEU A 299 0.14 -30.42 15.42
CA LEU A 299 0.38 -29.16 14.69
C LEU A 299 -0.63 -28.08 15.09
N ALA A 300 -1.92 -28.44 15.16
CA ALA A 300 -2.97 -27.51 15.58
C ALA A 300 -2.73 -26.92 16.98
N SER A 301 -2.31 -27.76 17.94
CA SER A 301 -2.02 -27.32 19.31
C SER A 301 -0.80 -26.39 19.39
N ALA A 302 0.24 -26.69 18.61
CA ALA A 302 1.44 -25.87 18.53
C ALA A 302 1.17 -24.50 17.91
N LEU A 303 0.32 -24.44 16.86
CA LEU A 303 -0.10 -23.19 16.23
C LEU A 303 -1.01 -22.34 17.13
N ALA A 304 -1.91 -22.98 17.90
CA ALA A 304 -2.73 -22.31 18.90
C ALA A 304 -1.87 -21.62 19.98
N ALA A 305 -0.90 -22.34 20.54
CA ALA A 305 -0.06 -21.86 21.62
C ALA A 305 0.76 -20.61 21.23
N ASN A 306 1.15 -20.50 19.96
CA ASN A 306 1.98 -19.41 19.45
C ASN A 306 1.20 -18.25 18.82
N SER A 307 -0.14 -18.31 18.79
CA SER A 307 -1.02 -17.28 18.22
C SER A 307 -0.67 -16.86 16.78
N LEU A 308 -0.09 -17.78 16.00
CA LEU A 308 0.35 -17.51 14.63
C LEU A 308 -0.86 -17.29 13.72
N LEU A 309 -1.88 -18.15 13.88
CA LEU A 309 -3.12 -18.16 13.11
C LEU A 309 -4.33 -17.82 14.00
N SER A 310 -5.48 -17.56 13.37
CA SER A 310 -6.75 -17.37 14.08
C SER A 310 -7.25 -18.69 14.68
N SER A 311 -8.08 -18.61 15.72
CA SER A 311 -8.71 -19.80 16.33
C SER A 311 -9.55 -20.60 15.31
N SER A 312 -10.21 -19.91 14.39
CA SER A 312 -10.93 -20.50 13.25
C SER A 312 -10.02 -21.36 12.37
N ASP A 313 -8.82 -20.86 12.07
CA ASP A 313 -7.87 -21.51 11.17
C ASP A 313 -7.28 -22.75 11.84
N VAL A 314 -6.97 -22.64 13.14
CA VAL A 314 -6.49 -23.77 13.93
C VAL A 314 -7.52 -24.90 13.97
N MET A 315 -8.82 -24.59 14.06
CA MET A 315 -9.88 -25.59 14.03
C MET A 315 -9.91 -26.34 12.70
N LEU A 316 -9.76 -25.63 11.57
CA LEU A 316 -9.70 -26.24 10.25
C LEU A 316 -8.43 -27.08 10.06
N ILE A 317 -7.29 -26.62 10.57
CA ILE A 317 -6.04 -27.40 10.61
C ILE A 317 -6.19 -28.66 11.46
N ALA A 318 -6.83 -28.57 12.63
CA ALA A 318 -7.09 -29.72 13.49
C ALA A 318 -7.99 -30.76 12.81
N ALA A 319 -8.96 -30.32 12.01
CA ALA A 319 -9.80 -31.20 11.21
C ALA A 319 -8.97 -31.88 10.09
N GLY A 320 -8.17 -31.11 9.35
CA GLY A 320 -7.30 -31.63 8.29
C GLY A 320 -6.19 -32.56 8.80
N GLU A 321 -5.62 -32.27 9.98
CA GLU A 321 -4.63 -33.14 10.63
C GLU A 321 -5.22 -34.50 11.03
N LYS A 322 -6.51 -34.53 11.44
CA LYS A 322 -7.22 -35.77 11.78
C LYS A 322 -7.69 -36.55 10.56
N SER A 323 -8.10 -35.87 9.49
CA SER A 323 -8.55 -36.52 8.25
C SER A 323 -7.41 -36.90 7.32
N GLY A 324 -6.19 -36.42 7.56
CA GLY A 324 -5.04 -36.58 6.67
C GLY A 324 -5.04 -35.60 5.48
N GLU A 325 -6.02 -34.69 5.42
CA GLU A 325 -6.19 -33.69 4.35
C GLU A 325 -5.65 -32.31 4.78
N LEU A 326 -4.53 -32.30 5.51
CA LEU A 326 -3.90 -31.07 5.98
C LEU A 326 -3.57 -30.07 4.85
N PRO A 327 -3.05 -30.47 3.68
CA PRO A 327 -2.78 -29.53 2.59
C PRO A 327 -4.03 -28.80 2.11
N ASP A 328 -5.18 -29.48 2.03
CA ASP A 328 -6.43 -28.89 1.55
C ASP A 328 -7.03 -27.93 2.57
N ALA A 329 -6.92 -28.24 3.86
CA ALA A 329 -7.26 -27.31 4.94
C ALA A 329 -6.40 -26.02 4.86
N LEU A 330 -5.10 -26.15 4.61
CA LEU A 330 -4.20 -25.00 4.47
C LEU A 330 -4.47 -24.19 3.19
N GLU A 331 -4.82 -24.84 2.08
CA GLU A 331 -5.23 -24.15 0.85
C GLU A 331 -6.49 -23.30 1.08
N GLN A 332 -7.50 -23.85 1.77
CA GLN A 332 -8.71 -23.10 2.13
C GLN A 332 -8.37 -21.88 2.99
N ILE A 333 -7.48 -22.03 3.98
CA ILE A 333 -7.05 -20.90 4.82
C ILE A 333 -6.28 -19.86 3.99
N ALA A 334 -5.37 -20.31 3.12
CA ALA A 334 -4.60 -19.42 2.26
C ALA A 334 -5.49 -18.62 1.29
N THR A 335 -6.48 -19.27 0.67
CA THR A 335 -7.43 -18.62 -0.24
C THR A 335 -8.32 -17.60 0.49
N LEU A 336 -8.79 -17.92 1.71
CA LEU A 336 -9.51 -16.98 2.57
C LEU A 336 -8.66 -15.75 2.88
N TYR A 337 -7.41 -15.93 3.32
CA TYR A 337 -6.53 -14.80 3.59
C TYR A 337 -6.21 -13.99 2.34
N THR A 338 -5.98 -14.62 1.18
CA THR A 338 -5.78 -13.90 -0.08
C THR A 338 -6.99 -13.00 -0.38
N ALA A 339 -8.21 -13.52 -0.24
CA ALA A 339 -9.42 -12.76 -0.47
C ALA A 339 -9.56 -11.58 0.51
N GLU A 340 -9.25 -11.77 1.79
CA GLU A 340 -9.26 -10.71 2.79
C GLU A 340 -8.21 -9.62 2.52
N VAL A 341 -6.97 -10.00 2.19
CA VAL A 341 -5.90 -9.07 1.84
C VAL A 341 -6.31 -8.25 0.61
N HIS A 342 -6.88 -8.90 -0.41
CA HIS A 342 -7.34 -8.22 -1.61
C HIS A 342 -8.50 -7.23 -1.30
N ARG A 343 -9.51 -7.66 -0.54
CA ARG A 343 -10.64 -6.79 -0.13
C ARG A 343 -10.19 -5.59 0.69
N LYS A 344 -9.31 -5.79 1.68
CA LYS A 344 -8.80 -4.70 2.52
C LYS A 344 -7.92 -3.74 1.72
N THR A 345 -7.07 -4.27 0.84
CA THR A 345 -6.22 -3.44 -0.03
C THR A 345 -7.09 -2.60 -0.97
N ALA A 346 -8.10 -3.19 -1.61
CA ALA A 346 -9.03 -2.47 -2.47
C ALA A 346 -9.85 -1.42 -1.71
N THR A 347 -10.30 -1.74 -0.49
CA THR A 347 -11.03 -0.80 0.37
C THR A 347 -10.15 0.39 0.77
N LEU A 348 -8.90 0.12 1.15
CA LEU A 348 -7.92 1.16 1.50
C LEU A 348 -7.65 2.09 0.32
N LEU A 349 -7.44 1.53 -0.88
CA LEU A 349 -7.28 2.32 -2.11
C LEU A 349 -8.51 3.19 -2.39
N ARG A 350 -9.72 2.64 -2.21
CA ARG A 350 -10.98 3.36 -2.45
C ARG A 350 -11.21 4.48 -1.44
N VAL A 351 -11.06 4.20 -0.14
CA VAL A 351 -11.23 5.22 0.90
C VAL A 351 -10.16 6.30 0.78
N GLY A 352 -8.92 5.93 0.48
CA GLY A 352 -7.85 6.89 0.19
C GLY A 352 -8.22 7.84 -0.96
N ALA A 353 -8.82 7.31 -2.03
CA ALA A 353 -9.32 8.11 -3.14
C ALA A 353 -10.44 9.08 -2.72
N ILE A 354 -11.40 8.62 -1.91
CA ILE A 354 -12.50 9.45 -1.40
C ILE A 354 -11.97 10.58 -0.52
N VAL A 355 -11.07 10.26 0.41
CA VAL A 355 -10.45 11.27 1.30
C VAL A 355 -9.67 12.29 0.47
N PHE A 356 -8.89 11.85 -0.51
CA PHE A 356 -8.20 12.76 -1.43
C PHE A 356 -9.19 13.67 -2.19
N PHE A 357 -10.29 13.10 -2.71
CA PHE A 357 -11.32 13.86 -3.41
C PHE A 357 -11.98 14.90 -2.50
N LEU A 358 -12.28 14.55 -1.24
CA LEU A 358 -12.81 15.49 -0.26
C LEU A 358 -11.83 16.64 0.02
N ILE A 359 -10.54 16.33 0.19
CA ILE A 359 -9.51 17.36 0.37
C ILE A 359 -9.42 18.26 -0.86
N ALA A 360 -9.41 17.68 -2.07
CA ALA A 360 -9.41 18.44 -3.31
C ALA A 360 -10.66 19.32 -3.43
N ALA A 361 -11.85 18.81 -3.12
CA ALA A 361 -13.10 19.56 -3.13
C ALA A 361 -13.08 20.74 -2.14
N ILE A 362 -12.51 20.54 -0.95
CA ILE A 362 -12.31 21.62 0.04
C ILE A 362 -11.36 22.69 -0.52
N ILE A 363 -10.25 22.28 -1.13
CA ILE A 363 -9.30 23.21 -1.76
C ILE A 363 -9.97 23.99 -2.89
N VAL A 364 -10.79 23.33 -3.72
CA VAL A 364 -11.58 23.97 -4.78
C VAL A 364 -12.54 24.99 -4.18
N ALA A 365 -13.32 24.59 -3.17
CA ALA A 365 -14.30 25.45 -2.53
C ALA A 365 -13.63 26.70 -1.94
N VAL A 366 -12.53 26.54 -1.22
CA VAL A 366 -11.73 27.65 -0.69
C VAL A 366 -11.18 28.53 -1.82
N GLY A 367 -10.70 27.92 -2.91
CA GLY A 367 -10.20 28.62 -4.10
C GLY A 367 -11.28 29.45 -4.77
N ILE A 368 -12.48 28.89 -4.96
CA ILE A 368 -13.64 29.59 -5.52
C ILE A 368 -14.07 30.73 -4.60
N ILE A 369 -14.19 30.49 -3.28
CA ILE A 369 -14.57 31.54 -2.31
C ILE A 369 -13.54 32.68 -2.34
N ASN A 370 -12.24 32.36 -2.36
CA ASN A 370 -11.20 33.38 -2.39
C ASN A 370 -11.19 34.14 -3.73
N SER A 371 -11.42 33.46 -4.85
CA SER A 371 -11.57 34.08 -6.17
C SER A 371 -12.80 34.99 -6.22
N TYR A 372 -13.95 34.52 -5.74
CA TYR A 372 -15.18 35.32 -5.65
C TYR A 372 -14.96 36.56 -4.79
N ARG A 373 -14.33 36.41 -3.62
CA ARG A 373 -13.98 37.53 -2.73
C ARG A 373 -13.05 38.54 -3.41
N HIS A 374 -12.07 38.08 -4.20
CA HIS A 374 -11.16 38.95 -4.92
C HIS A 374 -11.87 39.74 -6.03
N THR A 375 -12.82 39.13 -6.74
CA THR A 375 -13.52 39.75 -7.87
C THR A 375 -14.69 40.64 -7.43
N MET A 376 -15.48 40.18 -6.47
CA MET A 376 -16.64 40.90 -5.96
C MET A 376 -16.30 41.88 -4.83
N GLY A 377 -15.17 41.73 -4.15
CA GLY A 377 -14.74 42.69 -3.13
C GLY A 377 -14.60 44.13 -3.65
N PRO A 378 -13.93 44.37 -4.79
CA PRO A 378 -13.89 45.67 -5.45
C PRO A 378 -15.26 46.13 -5.95
N LEU A 379 -16.05 45.21 -6.54
CA LEU A 379 -17.38 45.50 -7.07
C LEU A 379 -18.38 45.87 -5.95
N GLN A 380 -18.31 45.23 -4.79
CA GLN A 380 -19.11 45.54 -3.61
C GLN A 380 -18.65 46.84 -2.93
N LYS A 381 -17.35 47.20 -3.03
CA LYS A 381 -16.89 48.54 -2.63
C LYS A 381 -17.39 49.64 -3.56
N ILE A 382 -17.58 49.34 -4.84
CA ILE A 382 -18.12 50.29 -5.83
C ILE A 382 -19.66 50.36 -5.73
N LEU A 383 -20.35 49.21 -5.57
CA LEU A 383 -21.82 49.12 -5.47
C LEU A 383 -22.35 49.44 -4.07
N GLY A 384 -21.63 49.07 -3.01
CA GLY A 384 -21.88 49.48 -1.61
C GLY A 384 -21.24 50.82 -1.27
N GLY A 385 -20.49 51.41 -2.21
CA GLY A 385 -19.98 52.78 -2.19
C GLY A 385 -20.98 53.80 -2.70
N SER A 386 -22.29 53.52 -2.61
CA SER A 386 -23.34 54.52 -2.83
C SER A 386 -23.34 55.64 -1.77
N GLY A 387 -22.43 55.60 -0.79
CA GLY A 387 -22.11 56.74 0.09
C GLY A 387 -21.06 57.71 -0.47
N HIS A 388 -20.46 57.43 -1.64
CA HIS A 388 -19.46 58.32 -2.26
C HIS A 388 -19.87 58.90 -3.62
N MET A 389 -21.02 58.48 -4.17
CA MET A 389 -21.59 59.14 -5.34
C MET A 389 -22.41 60.40 -4.98
N GLU A 390 -22.50 60.74 -3.70
CA GLU A 390 -23.15 61.97 -3.20
C GLU A 390 -22.16 63.14 -3.06
N GLN A 391 -20.85 62.90 -3.22
CA GLN A 391 -19.81 63.90 -3.04
C GLN A 391 -19.25 64.48 -4.35
N LEU A 392 -19.79 64.09 -5.50
CA LEU A 392 -19.38 64.58 -6.83
C LEU A 392 -20.48 65.34 -7.59
N LEU A 393 -21.63 65.59 -6.96
CA LEU A 393 -22.49 66.72 -7.30
C LEU A 393 -22.53 67.66 -6.09
N PRO A 394 -22.09 68.92 -6.22
CA PRO A 394 -22.29 69.89 -5.14
C PRO A 394 -23.80 70.04 -4.90
N ALA A 395 -24.24 69.72 -3.68
CA ALA A 395 -25.63 69.84 -3.23
C ALA A 395 -26.22 71.25 -3.40
N ASP A 396 -25.37 72.27 -3.60
CA ASP A 396 -25.78 73.65 -3.83
C ASP A 396 -26.31 73.95 -5.23
N ASP A 397 -26.13 73.08 -6.24
CA ASP A 397 -26.50 73.42 -7.62
C ASP A 397 -27.92 72.98 -8.04
N LEU A 398 -28.60 72.14 -7.24
CA LEU A 398 -29.97 71.71 -7.56
C LEU A 398 -31.02 72.80 -7.29
N ASP A 399 -30.80 73.65 -6.29
CA ASP A 399 -31.73 74.74 -5.97
C ASP A 399 -31.56 75.96 -6.91
N THR A 400 -30.37 76.15 -7.49
CA THR A 400 -30.14 77.04 -8.63
C THR A 400 -30.76 76.49 -9.92
N LEU A 401 -30.69 75.18 -10.16
CA LEU A 401 -31.36 74.54 -11.30
C LEU A 401 -32.88 74.65 -11.21
N LYS A 402 -33.49 74.45 -10.03
CA LYS A 402 -34.95 74.63 -9.81
C LYS A 402 -35.46 76.05 -10.07
N LYS A 403 -34.60 77.06 -9.97
CA LYS A 403 -34.94 78.48 -10.22
C LYS A 403 -34.81 78.89 -11.69
N ARG A 404 -34.35 78.01 -12.59
CA ARG A 404 -34.32 78.31 -14.02
C ARG A 404 -35.75 78.45 -14.57
N PRO A 405 -36.04 79.49 -15.38
CA PRO A 405 -37.37 79.76 -15.89
C PRO A 405 -37.94 78.60 -16.75
N GLU A 406 -37.05 77.81 -17.36
CA GLU A 406 -37.38 76.63 -18.17
C GLU A 406 -38.01 75.51 -17.34
N ILE A 407 -37.51 75.26 -16.12
CA ILE A 407 -38.01 74.21 -15.23
C ILE A 407 -39.32 74.65 -14.57
N GLN A 408 -39.49 75.94 -14.27
CA GLN A 408 -40.76 76.50 -13.82
C GLN A 408 -41.84 76.41 -14.90
N GLN A 409 -41.52 76.77 -16.16
CA GLN A 409 -42.44 76.60 -17.28
C GLN A 409 -42.89 75.15 -17.47
N PHE A 410 -41.95 74.19 -17.37
CA PHE A 410 -42.28 72.78 -17.47
C PHE A 410 -43.22 72.34 -16.34
N ASN A 411 -42.95 72.74 -15.10
CA ASN A 411 -43.79 72.39 -13.95
C ASN A 411 -45.19 73.01 -14.02
N ASP A 412 -45.33 74.23 -14.54
CA ASP A 412 -46.62 74.88 -14.70
C ASP A 412 -47.40 74.29 -15.88
N ALA A 413 -46.74 73.94 -16.99
CA ALA A 413 -47.35 73.16 -18.07
C ALA A 413 -47.83 71.78 -17.57
N LEU A 414 -47.07 71.14 -16.67
CA LEU A 414 -47.43 69.86 -16.07
C LEU A 414 -48.64 69.98 -15.12
N LYS A 415 -48.76 71.09 -14.38
CA LYS A 415 -49.95 71.39 -13.55
C LYS A 415 -51.19 71.63 -14.41
N GLU A 416 -51.04 72.35 -15.53
CA GLU A 416 -52.15 72.61 -16.45
C GLU A 416 -52.61 71.30 -17.12
N TYR A 417 -51.68 70.44 -17.52
CA TYR A 417 -51.99 69.10 -18.03
C TYR A 417 -52.70 68.21 -16.99
N LYS A 418 -52.29 68.28 -15.71
CA LYS A 418 -52.95 67.56 -14.59
C LYS A 418 -54.39 68.02 -14.39
N ARG A 419 -54.66 69.33 -14.49
CA ARG A 419 -56.03 69.88 -14.43
C ARG A 419 -56.90 69.37 -15.57
N GLN A 420 -56.36 69.29 -16.79
CA GLN A 420 -57.13 68.86 -17.96
C GLN A 420 -57.46 67.36 -17.97
N LYS A 421 -56.61 66.50 -17.41
CA LYS A 421 -56.80 65.04 -17.45
C LYS A 421 -57.31 64.37 -16.18
N ASN A 422 -57.54 65.11 -15.09
CA ASN A 422 -58.07 64.58 -13.82
C ASN A 422 -57.28 63.35 -13.30
N LEU A 423 -55.95 63.36 -13.48
CA LEU A 423 -55.05 62.27 -13.09
C LEU A 423 -54.12 62.70 -11.95
N HIS A 424 -54.08 61.91 -10.88
CA HIS A 424 -53.16 62.08 -9.76
C HIS A 424 -51.83 61.35 -10.04
N MET A 425 -50.88 62.04 -10.67
CA MET A 425 -49.46 61.64 -10.61
C MET A 425 -48.72 62.50 -9.59
N LYS A 426 -48.02 61.86 -8.65
CA LYS A 426 -47.22 62.54 -7.63
C LYS A 426 -46.11 63.38 -8.29
N PRO A 427 -45.90 64.64 -7.87
CA PRO A 427 -44.71 65.38 -8.28
C PRO A 427 -43.44 64.67 -7.77
N ILE A 428 -42.31 64.93 -8.43
CA ILE A 428 -41.00 64.43 -8.01
C ILE A 428 -40.79 64.83 -6.54
N PRO A 429 -40.55 63.89 -5.62
CA PRO A 429 -40.46 64.18 -4.18
C PRO A 429 -39.30 65.12 -3.88
N LYS A 430 -39.48 65.98 -2.88
CA LYS A 430 -38.36 66.59 -2.16
C LYS A 430 -37.82 65.52 -1.21
N GLU A 431 -36.51 65.29 -1.25
CA GLU A 431 -35.82 64.46 -0.26
C GLU A 431 -36.03 65.07 1.12
N GLU A 432 -36.78 64.38 1.96
CA GLU A 432 -36.69 64.38 3.41
C GLU A 432 -37.35 63.07 3.87
N GLU A 433 -36.64 62.33 4.73
CA GLU A 433 -37.01 61.06 5.39
C GLU A 433 -36.98 59.76 4.58
N TYR A 434 -35.79 59.14 4.53
CA TYR A 434 -35.62 57.72 4.84
C TYR A 434 -34.52 57.59 5.91
N GLU A 435 -34.90 57.81 7.18
CA GLU A 435 -34.30 57.10 8.32
C GLU A 435 -35.25 55.95 8.66
N ASP A 436 -34.88 54.74 8.25
CA ASP A 436 -35.09 53.42 8.90
C ASP A 436 -34.99 52.27 7.88
#